data_AF-A0A355TY23-F1
#
_entry.id   AF-A0A355TY23-F1
#
_cell.length_a   1.000
_cell.length_b   1.000
_cell.length_c   1.000
_cell.angle_alpha   90.00
_cell.angle_beta   90.00
_cell.angle_gamma   90.00
#
_symmetry.space_group_name_H-M   'P 1'
#
loop_
_entity.id
_entity.type
_entity.pdbx_description
1 polymer ?
#
loop_
_entity_poly.entity_id
_entity_poly.type
_entity_poly.pdbx_seq_one_letter_code
_entity_poly.pdbx_strand_id
1 'polypeptide(L)' 'MALGSDFDGCTLPEDIKGGESMAELYELFLRHNYNETLVNKIFYKNALNFFENFDI' A
#
# COMPACT_ATOMS: atom_id res chain seq x y z
N MET A 1 -4.97 6.40 6.53
CA MET A 1 -4.04 5.26 6.49
C MET A 1 -3.70 4.99 5.04
N ALA A 2 -2.44 5.12 4.65
CA ALA A 2 -1.94 4.79 3.31
C ALA A 2 -0.54 4.15 3.46
N LEU A 3 -0.02 3.51 2.41
CA LEU A 3 1.33 2.95 2.41
C LEU A 3 2.36 4.02 2.04
N GLY A 4 3.49 4.01 2.76
CA GLY A 4 4.72 4.72 2.39
C GLY A 4 5.87 3.75 2.55
N SER A 5 6.32 3.16 1.43
CA SER A 5 7.24 2.01 1.46
C SER A 5 8.69 2.37 1.72
N ASP A 6 9.07 3.62 1.51
CA ASP A 6 10.47 4.08 1.57
C ASP A 6 11.40 3.21 0.69
N PHE A 7 10.91 2.79 -0.48
CA PHE A 7 11.72 2.12 -1.49
C PHE A 7 12.91 3.00 -1.88
N ASP A 8 14.08 2.38 -2.03
CA ASP A 8 15.37 3.03 -2.25
C ASP A 8 15.84 3.99 -1.12
N GLY A 9 15.05 4.14 -0.04
CA GLY A 9 15.36 4.99 1.11
C GLY A 9 15.71 4.23 2.40
N CYS A 10 15.36 2.94 2.49
CA CYS A 10 15.65 2.10 3.65
C CYS A 10 16.05 0.66 3.30
N THR A 11 16.50 -0.10 4.31
CA THR A 11 16.65 -1.55 4.20
C THR A 11 15.28 -2.22 4.32
N LEU A 12 14.88 -2.96 3.29
CA LEU A 12 13.58 -3.65 3.25
C LEU A 12 13.61 -4.98 4.02
N PRO A 13 12.45 -5.45 4.53
CA PRO A 13 12.29 -6.84 4.97
C PRO A 13 12.63 -7.82 3.84
N GLU A 14 13.15 -9.00 4.17
CA GLU A 14 13.62 -9.99 3.19
C GLU A 14 12.54 -10.40 2.16
N ASP A 15 11.28 -10.44 2.59
CA ASP A 15 10.14 -10.82 1.76
C ASP A 15 9.62 -9.67 0.86
N ILE A 16 10.17 -8.46 0.98
CA ILE A 16 9.78 -7.29 0.18
C ILE A 16 10.97 -6.85 -0.68
N LYS A 17 10.88 -7.08 -1.99
CA LYS A 17 11.97 -6.84 -2.94
C LYS A 17 11.91 -5.48 -3.62
N GLY A 18 10.77 -4.81 -3.52
CA GLY A 18 10.54 -3.52 -4.15
C GLY A 18 9.08 -3.37 -4.58
N GLY A 19 8.85 -2.54 -5.60
CA GLY A 19 7.53 -2.29 -6.17
C GLY A 19 6.85 -3.57 -6.70
N GLU A 20 7.63 -4.55 -7.15
CA GLU A 20 7.13 -5.84 -7.62
C GLU A 20 6.39 -6.64 -6.53
N SER A 21 6.73 -6.43 -5.24
CA SER A 21 6.11 -7.14 -4.12
C SER A 21 4.72 -6.59 -3.75
N MET A 22 4.27 -5.48 -4.34
CA MET A 22 3.01 -4.85 -3.96
C MET A 22 1.78 -5.69 -4.30
N ALA A 23 1.80 -6.41 -5.42
CA ALA A 23 0.70 -7.31 -5.78
C ALA A 23 0.57 -8.46 -4.78
N GLU A 24 1.69 -9.06 -4.37
CA GLU A 24 1.71 -10.14 -3.38
C GLU A 24 1.25 -9.65 -2.00
N LEU A 25 1.69 -8.44 -1.61
CA LEU A 25 1.24 -7.81 -0.37
C LEU A 25 -0.27 -7.52 -0.39
N TYR A 26 -0.82 -7.08 -1.53
CA TYR A 26 -2.26 -6.86 -1.68
C TYR A 26 -3.05 -8.15 -1.46
N GLU A 27 -2.64 -9.23 -2.12
CA GLU A 27 -3.26 -10.56 -1.97
C GLU A 27 -3.13 -11.11 -0.55
N LEU A 28 -2.01 -10.84 0.13
CA LEU A 28 -1.82 -11.24 1.52
C LEU A 28 -2.89 -10.62 2.43
N PHE A 29 -3.20 -9.33 2.27
CA PHE A 29 -4.26 -8.69 3.05
C PHE A 29 -5.62 -9.36 2.80
N LEU A 30 -5.95 -9.67 1.55
CA LEU A 30 -7.21 -10.36 1.23
C LEU A 30 -7.30 -11.75 1.85
N ARG A 31 -6.21 -12.53 1.80
CA ARG A 31 -6.13 -13.87 2.43
C ARG A 31 -6.30 -13.82 3.94
N HIS A 32 -5.94 -12.71 4.57
CA HIS A 32 -6.18 -12.46 6.00
C HIS A 32 -7.58 -11.89 6.31
N ASN A 33 -8.54 -12.01 5.38
CA ASN A 33 -9.93 -11.57 5.52
C ASN A 33 -10.12 -10.05 5.68
N TYR A 34 -9.17 -9.24 5.21
CA TYR A 34 -9.41 -7.80 5.08
C TYR A 34 -10.38 -7.56 3.93
N ASN A 35 -11.41 -6.76 4.17
CA ASN A 35 -12.36 -6.40 3.11
C ASN A 35 -11.65 -5.66 1.98
N GLU A 36 -11.91 -6.04 0.73
CA GLU A 36 -11.28 -5.45 -0.46
C GLU A 36 -11.43 -3.92 -0.53
N THR A 37 -12.56 -3.38 -0.06
CA THR A 37 -12.78 -1.92 0.04
C THR A 37 -11.76 -1.26 0.96
N LEU A 38 -11.42 -1.91 2.08
CA LEU A 38 -10.39 -1.42 2.99
C LEU A 38 -8.99 -1.54 2.37
N VAL A 39 -8.68 -2.67 1.74
CA VAL A 39 -7.37 -2.88 1.09
C VAL A 39 -7.15 -1.83 0.00
N ASN A 40 -8.12 -1.60 -0.87
CA ASN A 40 -8.10 -0.54 -1.88
C ASN A 40 -7.88 0.85 -1.28
N LYS A 41 -8.47 1.14 -0.12
CA LYS A 41 -8.24 2.41 0.59
C LYS A 41 -6.81 2.57 1.08
N ILE A 42 -6.21 1.51 1.60
CA ILE A 42 -4.82 1.52 2.10
C ILE A 42 -3.82 1.65 0.93
N PHE A 43 -4.05 0.92 -0.16
CA PHE A 43 -3.10 0.86 -1.29
C PHE A 43 -3.12 2.10 -2.18
N TYR A 44 -4.28 2.75 -2.37
CA TYR A 44 -4.31 3.94 -3.22
C TYR A 44 -5.42 4.95 -2.92
N LYS A 45 -6.66 4.54 -2.57
CA LYS A 45 -7.77 5.51 -2.53
C LYS A 45 -7.60 6.61 -1.47
N ASN A 46 -7.02 6.29 -0.31
CA ASN A 46 -6.81 7.31 0.72
C ASN A 46 -5.74 8.33 0.32
N ALA A 47 -4.66 7.88 -0.34
CA ALA A 47 -3.62 8.77 -0.85
C ALA A 47 -4.15 9.62 -2.01
N LEU A 48 -4.86 9.01 -2.97
CA LEU A 48 -5.50 9.74 -4.06
C LEU A 48 -6.44 10.82 -3.53
N ASN A 49 -7.34 10.47 -2.60
CA ASN A 49 -8.26 11.44 -1.99
C ASN A 49 -7.53 12.58 -1.26
N PHE A 50 -6.36 12.31 -0.67
CA PHE A 50 -5.52 13.34 -0.07
C PHE A 50 -5.01 14.33 -1.13
N PHE A 51 -4.42 13.83 -2.21
CA PHE A 51 -3.92 14.69 -3.29
C PHE A 51 -5.05 15.44 -4.02
N GLU A 52 -6.24 14.85 -4.15
CA GLU A 52 -7.36 15.51 -4.83
C GLU A 52 -8.04 16.60 -3.99
N ASN A 53 -7.99 16.50 -2.65
CA ASN A 53 -8.82 17.35 -1.78
C ASN A 53 -8.04 18.13 -0.72
N PHE A 54 -6.75 17.86 -0.52
CA PHE A 54 -5.99 18.42 0.61
C PHE A 54 -4.58 18.89 0.27
N ASP A 55 -3.91 18.31 -0.73
CA ASP A 55 -2.56 18.73 -1.15
C ASP A 55 -2.68 19.83 -2.24
N ILE A 56 -2.41 21.09 -1.89
CA ILE A 56 -2.50 22.29 -2.75
C ILE A 56 -1.12 22.94 -2.90
#